data_AF-A0A183GC70-F1
#
_entry.id   AF-A0A183GC70-F1
#
_cell.length_a   1.000
_cell.length_b   1.000
_cell.length_c   1.000
_cell.angle_alpha   90.00
_cell.angle_beta   90.00
_cell.angle_gamma   90.00
#
_symmetry.space_group_name_H-M   'P 1'
#
loop_
_entity.id
_entity.type
_entity.pdbx_description
1 polymer ?
#
loop_
_entity_poly.entity_id
_entity_poly.type
_entity_poly.pdbx_seq_one_letter_code
_entity_poly.pdbx_strand_id
1 'polypeptide(L)'
;MRGLPRAERPRLKKLIRLGTLNVGTLTGRSREMADLMKRRKIQVLRLQETRWKWAKAGEIGEGVKLYYNGEDTRAELINELQQFNRENYSGNP
;
A
#
# COMPACT_ATOMS: atom_id res chain seq x y z
N MET A 1 18.19 8.61 54.63
CA MET A 1 18.49 8.62 53.19
C MET A 1 17.18 8.70 52.41
N ARG A 2 16.89 9.81 51.72
CA ARG A 2 15.75 9.90 50.79
C ARG A 2 16.17 9.20 49.50
N GLY A 3 15.45 8.15 49.10
CA GLY A 3 15.71 7.44 47.84
C GLY A 3 15.59 8.40 46.66
N LEU A 4 16.46 8.21 45.66
CA LEU A 4 16.45 9.00 44.43
C LEU A 4 15.05 8.98 43.80
N PRO A 5 14.51 10.12 43.36
CA PRO A 5 13.21 10.15 42.71
C PRO A 5 13.25 9.21 41.51
N ARG A 6 12.33 8.25 41.50
CA ARG A 6 12.16 7.32 40.38
C ARG A 6 11.84 8.18 39.17
N ALA A 7 12.85 8.42 38.32
CA ALA A 7 12.64 9.08 37.05
C ALA A 7 11.52 8.31 36.34
N GLU A 8 10.37 8.97 36.17
CA GLU A 8 9.24 8.37 35.48
C GLU A 8 9.74 7.98 34.10
N ARG A 9 9.93 6.67 33.87
CA ARG A 9 10.21 6.16 32.53
C ARG A 9 9.09 6.70 31.64
N PRO A 10 9.40 7.42 30.54
CA PRO A 10 8.37 7.93 29.66
C PRO A 10 7.45 6.76 29.31
N ARG A 11 6.16 6.88 29.65
CA ARG A 11 5.17 5.84 29.30
C ARG A 11 5.32 5.63 27.80
N LEU A 12 5.72 4.42 27.39
CA LEU A 12 6.00 4.11 26.00
C LEU A 12 4.75 4.48 25.19
N LYS A 13 4.88 5.43 24.26
CA LYS A 13 3.80 5.80 23.36
C LYS A 13 3.30 4.51 22.69
N LYS A 14 1.98 4.36 22.59
CA LYS A 14 1.27 3.17 22.10
C LYS A 14 2.05 2.50 20.95
N LEU A 15 2.47 1.25 21.15
CA LEU A 15 3.25 0.51 20.16
C LEU A 15 2.41 0.27 18.89
N ILE A 16 2.94 0.66 17.74
CA ILE A 16 2.32 0.44 16.42
C ILE A 16 2.94 -0.81 15.81
N ARG A 17 2.10 -1.74 15.36
CA ARG A 17 2.50 -2.97 14.66
C ARG A 17 2.28 -2.77 13.17
N LEU A 18 3.38 -2.90 12.42
CA LEU A 18 3.42 -2.78 10.96
C LEU A 18 3.66 -4.16 10.36
N GLY A 19 3.25 -4.37 9.11
CA GLY A 19 3.51 -5.60 8.38
C GLY A 19 3.61 -5.39 6.87
N THR A 20 4.21 -6.38 6.21
CA THR A 20 4.23 -6.51 4.74
C THR A 20 3.73 -7.91 4.40
N LEU A 21 2.93 -8.04 3.34
CA LEU A 21 2.44 -9.31 2.86
C LEU A 21 2.38 -9.32 1.34
N ASN A 22 2.92 -10.37 0.74
CA ASN A 22 2.69 -10.70 -0.65
C ASN A 22 1.40 -11.53 -0.77
N VAL A 23 0.43 -11.04 -1.55
CA VAL A 23 -0.89 -11.67 -1.70
C VAL A 23 -1.00 -12.43 -3.02
N GLY A 24 -0.10 -12.18 -3.98
CA GLY A 24 -0.14 -12.68 -5.37
C GLY A 24 -1.27 -12.09 -6.22
N THR A 25 -2.43 -11.80 -5.62
CA THR A 25 -3.54 -11.01 -6.19
C THR A 25 -4.47 -10.55 -5.06
N LEU A 26 -4.94 -9.30 -5.11
CA LEU A 26 -5.88 -8.77 -4.11
C LEU A 26 -7.35 -8.93 -4.53
N THR A 27 -7.61 -9.36 -5.77
CA THR A 27 -8.96 -9.53 -6.31
C THR A 27 -9.73 -10.56 -5.49
N GLY A 28 -10.87 -10.15 -4.93
CA GLY A 28 -11.72 -11.00 -4.09
C GLY A 28 -11.22 -11.24 -2.66
N ARG A 29 -10.03 -10.73 -2.28
CA ARG A 29 -9.38 -11.01 -0.97
C ARG A 29 -9.35 -9.84 0.00
N SER A 30 -9.97 -8.71 -0.34
CA SER A 30 -9.94 -7.50 0.46
C SER A 30 -10.49 -7.70 1.88
N ARG A 31 -11.59 -8.43 2.05
CA ARG A 31 -12.16 -8.73 3.37
C ARG A 31 -11.27 -9.66 4.20
N GLU A 32 -10.65 -10.66 3.58
CA GLU A 32 -9.65 -11.53 4.24
C GLU A 32 -8.47 -10.71 4.78
N MET A 33 -8.06 -9.65 4.07
CA MET A 33 -7.00 -8.76 4.54
C MET A 33 -7.43 -7.93 5.75
N ALA A 34 -8.67 -7.42 5.76
CA ALA A 34 -9.22 -6.72 6.93
C ALA A 34 -9.29 -7.65 8.16
N ASP A 35 -9.76 -8.88 7.97
CA ASP A 35 -9.80 -9.89 9.02
C ASP A 35 -8.41 -10.27 9.54
N LEU A 36 -7.43 -10.42 8.64
CA LEU A 36 -6.04 -10.68 9.00
C LEU A 36 -5.47 -9.55 9.87
N MET A 37 -5.69 -8.29 9.47
CA MET A 37 -5.23 -7.12 10.23
C MET A 37 -5.85 -7.09 11.63
N LYS A 38 -7.15 -7.36 11.74
CA LYS A 38 -7.87 -7.44 13.03
C LYS A 38 -7.32 -8.59 13.90
N ARG A 39 -7.23 -9.81 13.36
CA ARG A 39 -6.75 -11.01 14.08
C ARG A 39 -5.31 -10.88 14.55
N ARG A 40 -4.46 -10.19 13.79
CA ARG A 40 -3.04 -9.97 14.12
C ARG A 40 -2.79 -8.65 14.83
N LYS A 41 -3.81 -7.81 15.07
CA LYS A 41 -3.68 -6.47 15.65
C LYS A 41 -2.63 -5.63 14.92
N ILE A 42 -2.64 -5.69 13.59
CA ILE A 42 -1.75 -4.91 12.70
C ILE A 42 -2.46 -3.59 12.39
N GLN A 43 -1.78 -2.48 12.64
CA GLN A 43 -2.32 -1.14 12.37
C GLN A 43 -2.09 -0.71 10.91
N VAL A 44 -0.97 -1.13 10.31
CA VAL A 44 -0.65 -0.81 8.90
C VAL A 44 -0.05 -2.05 8.23
N LEU A 45 -0.61 -2.42 7.08
CA LEU A 45 -0.17 -3.55 6.28
C LEU A 45 0.10 -3.08 4.84
N ARG A 46 1.32 -3.30 4.35
CA ARG A 46 1.65 -3.14 2.92
C ARG A 46 1.37 -4.44 2.19
N LEU A 47 0.65 -4.34 1.08
CA LEU A 47 0.33 -5.49 0.22
C LEU A 47 1.16 -5.42 -1.07
N GLN A 48 1.75 -6.55 -1.47
CA GLN A 48 2.54 -6.70 -2.70
C GLN A 48 1.85 -7.65 -3.68
N GLU A 49 2.23 -7.56 -4.96
CA GLU A 49 1.66 -8.33 -6.06
C GLU A 49 0.13 -8.27 -6.09
N THR A 50 -0.45 -7.10 -5.88
CA THR A 50 -1.92 -6.94 -5.86
C THR A 50 -2.55 -7.22 -7.22
N ARG A 51 -1.77 -7.08 -8.31
CA ARG A 51 -2.19 -7.13 -9.72
C ARG A 51 -3.30 -6.12 -10.06
N TRP A 52 -3.47 -5.10 -9.23
CA TRP A 52 -4.42 -4.04 -9.45
C TRP A 52 -3.74 -2.90 -10.22
N LYS A 53 -4.48 -2.26 -11.10
CA LYS A 53 -4.07 -1.07 -11.85
C LYS A 53 -4.75 0.16 -11.26
N TRP A 54 -4.21 1.34 -11.57
CA TRP A 54 -4.73 2.65 -11.15
C TRP A 54 -4.51 2.98 -9.67
N ALA A 55 -4.78 4.23 -9.32
CA ALA A 55 -4.77 4.71 -7.95
C ALA A 55 -6.19 4.86 -7.40
N LYS A 56 -6.47 4.29 -6.22
CA LYS A 56 -7.76 4.46 -5.54
C LYS A 56 -7.61 4.29 -4.02
N ALA A 57 -8.58 4.87 -3.30
CA ALA A 57 -8.79 4.65 -1.88
C ALA A 57 -10.22 4.13 -1.62
N GLY A 58 -10.39 3.25 -0.64
CA GLY A 58 -11.70 2.76 -0.24
C GLY A 58 -11.67 1.94 1.05
N GLU A 59 -12.83 1.73 1.68
CA GLU A 59 -12.95 0.84 2.83
C GLU A 59 -13.16 -0.60 2.37
N ILE A 60 -12.40 -1.54 2.95
CA ILE A 60 -12.44 -2.97 2.60
C ILE A 60 -13.18 -3.82 3.64
N GLY A 61 -13.60 -3.20 4.76
CA GLY A 61 -14.34 -3.80 5.85
C GLY A 61 -13.69 -3.53 7.20
N GLU A 62 -14.46 -3.69 8.28
CA GLU A 62 -13.97 -3.55 9.67
C GLU A 62 -13.32 -2.18 9.96
N GLY A 63 -13.73 -1.11 9.26
CA GLY A 63 -13.11 0.22 9.36
C GLY A 63 -11.71 0.31 8.75
N VAL A 64 -11.25 -0.71 8.02
CA VAL A 64 -9.94 -0.73 7.36
C VAL A 64 -10.01 -0.01 6.03
N LYS A 65 -9.20 1.03 5.88
CA LYS A 65 -9.02 1.78 4.64
C LYS A 65 -7.86 1.19 3.85
N LEU A 66 -8.11 0.89 2.58
CA LEU A 66 -7.13 0.46 1.60
C LEU A 66 -6.81 1.62 0.66
N TYR A 67 -5.53 1.90 0.51
CA TYR A 67 -4.97 2.82 -0.47
C TYR A 67 -4.06 2.02 -1.38
N TYR A 68 -4.26 2.12 -2.69
CA TYR A 68 -3.38 1.47 -3.66
C TYR A 68 -3.07 2.40 -4.81
N ASN A 69 -1.88 2.23 -5.36
CA ASN A 69 -1.44 2.80 -6.62
C ASN A 69 -0.83 1.64 -7.42
N GLY A 70 -1.49 1.26 -8.51
CA GLY A 70 -1.04 0.24 -9.43
C GLY A 70 -0.59 0.87 -10.74
N GLU A 71 0.59 0.50 -11.19
CA GLU A 71 1.11 0.91 -12.50
C GLU A 71 0.28 0.25 -13.61
N ASP A 72 -0.15 1.05 -14.59
CA ASP A 72 -0.66 0.52 -15.85
C ASP A 72 0.47 0.51 -16.87
N THR A 73 1.36 -0.46 -16.72
CA THR A 73 2.50 -0.69 -17.63
C THR A 73 2.09 -0.74 -19.09
N ARG A 74 0.85 -1.12 -19.42
CA ARG A 74 0.35 -1.10 -20.80
C ARG A 74 0.15 0.33 -21.31
N ALA A 75 -0.40 1.22 -20.49
CA ALA A 75 -0.60 2.61 -20.87
C ALA A 75 0.75 3.34 -21.00
N GLU A 76 1.69 3.05 -20.11
CA GLU A 76 3.06 3.56 -20.18
C GLU A 76 3.76 3.13 -21.47
N LEU A 77 3.74 1.84 -21.80
CA LEU A 77 4.31 1.32 -23.05
C LEU A 77 3.65 1.91 -24.31
N ILE A 78 2.32 2.13 -24.29
CA ILE A 78 1.63 2.78 -25.41
C ILE A 78 2.07 4.23 -25.56
N ASN A 79 2.23 4.97 -24.45
CA ASN A 79 2.71 6.35 -24.49
C ASN A 79 4.13 6.45 -25.01
N GLU A 80 5.02 5.55 -24.57
CA GLU A 80 6.41 5.46 -25.06
C GLU A 80 6.45 5.15 -26.56
N LEU A 81 5.64 4.20 -27.04
CA LEU A 81 5.55 3.89 -28.47
C LEU A 81 4.99 5.05 -29.29
N GLN A 82 4.00 5.77 -28.77
CA GLN A 82 3.47 6.97 -29.43
C GLN A 82 4.49 8.10 -29.47
N GLN A 83 5.25 8.29 -28.40
CA GLN A 83 6.33 9.27 -28.35
C GLN A 83 7.44 8.90 -29.33
N PHE A 84 7.89 7.64 -29.31
CA PHE A 84 8.84 7.11 -30.28
C PHE A 84 8.33 7.31 -31.71
N ASN A 85 7.06 7.01 -31.99
CA ASN A 85 6.50 7.20 -33.32
C ASN A 85 6.40 8.68 -33.72
N ARG A 86 6.09 9.57 -32.78
CA ARG A 86 6.09 11.03 -33.02
C ARG A 86 7.50 11.54 -33.31
N GLU A 87 8.50 11.08 -32.58
CA GLU A 87 9.89 11.51 -32.75
C GLU A 87 10.51 10.97 -34.04
N ASN A 88 10.14 9.76 -34.47
CA ASN A 88 10.78 9.08 -35.59
C ASN A 88 9.96 9.10 -36.91
N TYR A 89 8.64 9.35 -36.84
CA TYR A 89 7.75 9.27 -38.01
C TYR A 89 6.77 10.44 -38.15
N SER A 90 6.91 11.55 -37.38
CA SER A 90 6.05 12.75 -37.56
C SER A 90 6.37 13.58 -38.81
N GLY A 91 7.43 13.23 -39.54
CA GLY A 91 7.89 13.93 -40.74
C GLY A 91 7.58 13.22 -42.06
N ASN A 92 6.51 12.44 -42.16
CA ASN A 92 6.08 11.90 -43.46
C ASN A 92 5.23 12.98 -44.18
N PRO A 93 5.63 13.44 -45.39
CA PRO A 93 4.82 14.37 -46.20
C PRO A 93 3.46 13.80 -46.61
#